data_AF-A0A0N4TTE4-F1
#
_entry.id   AF-A0A0N4TTE4-F1
#
_cell.length_a   1.000
_cell.length_b   1.000
_cell.length_c   1.000
_cell.angle_alpha   90.00
_cell.angle_beta   90.00
_cell.angle_gamma   90.00
#
_symmetry.space_group_name_H-M   'P 1'
#
loop_
_entity.id
_entity.type
_entity.pdbx_description
1 polymer ?
#
loop_
_entity_poly.entity_id
_entity_poly.type
_entity_poly.pdbx_seq_one_letter_code
_entity_poly.pdbx_strand_id
1 'polypeptide(L)'
;MSLTINNVFGLLGHTIGSHPILFIVLSLSLFTVSLLGPLLRLDIRVDIKSGFNRDNTASVEEINAHKQFFNNTGDPWYMALFATTNGSILETQRTDELTTFYKYITQTMPVNVNKSTVHYQNDLCEPFCNFNSQLWNLLNYQSFFKIIYPLSIAGPYKVNIGRYLFNRTINEQG
;
A
#
# COMPACT_ATOMS: atom_id res chain seq x y z
N MET A 1 65.31 2.74 23.08
CA MET A 1 64.51 3.78 23.76
C MET A 1 63.07 3.29 23.78
N SER A 2 62.53 2.96 24.96
CA SER A 2 61.18 2.40 25.08
C SER A 2 60.15 3.49 24.76
N LEU A 3 59.40 3.33 23.67
CA LEU A 3 58.32 4.25 23.30
C LEU A 3 57.15 4.04 24.27
N THR A 4 57.10 4.84 25.33
CA THR A 4 55.93 4.90 26.22
C THR A 4 54.86 5.78 25.58
N ILE A 5 53.59 5.41 25.73
CA ILE A 5 52.42 6.10 25.14
C ILE A 5 52.43 7.61 25.46
N ASN A 6 52.84 7.99 26.67
CA ASN A 6 52.93 9.38 27.10
C ASN A 6 53.96 10.20 26.30
N ASN A 7 55.08 9.59 25.91
CA ASN A 7 56.11 10.26 25.11
C ASN A 7 55.62 10.50 23.67
N VAL A 8 54.80 9.59 23.14
CA VAL A 8 54.21 9.72 21.80
C VAL A 8 53.18 10.85 21.75
N PHE A 9 52.24 10.88 22.69
CA PHE A 9 51.25 11.95 22.75
C PHE A 9 51.86 13.31 23.11
N GLY A 10 52.91 13.33 23.93
CA GLY A 10 53.67 14.54 24.22
C GLY A 10 54.37 15.10 22.96
N LEU A 11 55.03 14.25 22.18
CA LEU A 11 55.65 14.65 20.91
C LEU A 11 54.61 15.13 19.88
N LEU A 12 53.48 14.43 19.78
CA LEU A 12 52.40 14.74 18.85
C LEU A 12 51.71 16.06 19.22
N GLY A 13 51.45 16.29 20.52
CA GLY A 13 50.94 17.56 21.03
C GLY A 13 51.91 18.71 20.83
N HIS A 14 53.21 18.50 21.03
CA HIS A 14 54.23 19.51 20.76
C HIS A 14 54.30 19.87 19.26
N THR A 15 54.23 18.86 18.40
CA THR A 15 54.24 19.04 16.94
C THR A 15 53.00 19.83 16.48
N ILE A 16 51.82 19.50 16.99
CA ILE A 16 50.57 20.24 16.70
C ILE A 16 50.63 21.67 17.24
N GLY A 17 51.10 21.85 18.48
CA GLY A 17 51.22 23.15 19.13
C GLY A 17 52.25 24.08 18.50
N SER A 18 53.29 23.52 17.85
CA SER A 18 54.29 24.30 17.12
C SER A 18 53.79 24.85 15.78
N HIS A 19 52.79 24.20 15.16
CA HIS A 19 52.24 24.59 13.85
C HIS A 19 50.71 24.57 13.83
N PRO A 20 50.02 25.36 14.69
CA PRO A 20 48.60 25.23 14.93
C PRO A 20 47.74 25.51 13.68
N ILE A 21 48.12 26.52 12.89
CA ILE A 21 47.37 26.91 11.67
C ILE A 21 47.38 25.79 10.64
N LEU A 22 48.52 25.11 10.46
CA LEU A 22 48.67 24.03 9.47
C LEU A 22 47.74 22.86 9.80
N PHE A 23 47.66 22.45 11.07
CA PHE A 23 46.76 21.37 11.49
C PHE A 23 45.28 21.77 11.44
N ILE A 24 44.94 23.05 11.64
CA ILE A 24 43.58 23.56 11.44
C ILE A 24 43.19 23.48 9.96
N VAL A 25 44.05 23.93 9.05
CA VAL A 25 43.78 23.87 7.60
C VAL A 25 43.66 22.43 7.13
N LEU A 26 44.56 21.54 7.57
CA LEU A 26 44.50 20.12 7.22
C LEU A 26 43.21 19.46 7.72
N SER A 27 42.82 19.70 8.97
CA SER A 27 41.60 19.12 9.53
C SER A 27 40.34 19.63 8.82
N LEU A 28 40.29 20.92 8.48
CA LEU A 28 39.19 21.50 7.70
C LEU A 28 39.12 20.95 6.27
N SER A 29 40.28 20.75 5.63
CA SER A 29 40.35 20.14 4.29
C SER A 29 39.86 18.69 4.31
N LEU A 30 40.23 17.91 5.33
CA LEU A 30 39.75 16.54 5.48
C LEU A 30 38.25 16.50 5.77
N PHE A 31 37.76 17.40 6.60
CA PHE A 31 36.33 17.51 6.90
C PHE A 31 35.51 17.84 5.65
N THR A 32 35.94 18.84 4.87
CA THR A 32 35.24 19.24 3.64
C THR A 32 35.24 18.14 2.59
N VAL A 33 36.35 17.41 2.42
CA VAL A 33 36.40 16.24 1.53
C VAL A 33 35.49 15.12 2.04
N SER A 34 35.42 14.89 3.36
CA SER A 34 34.53 13.87 3.93
C SER A 34 33.04 14.16 3.71
N LEU A 35 32.66 15.45 3.67
CA LEU A 35 31.29 15.89 3.41
C LEU A 35 30.83 15.63 1.96
N LEU A 36 31.76 15.50 1.01
CA LEU A 36 31.42 15.21 -0.38
C LEU A 36 30.77 13.83 -0.53
N GLY A 37 31.12 12.85 0.30
CA GLY A 37 30.53 11.51 0.25
C GLY A 37 29.01 11.53 0.46
N PRO A 38 28.53 11.99 1.63
CA PRO A 38 27.10 12.12 1.90
C PRO A 38 26.38 13.06 0.93
N LEU A 39 26.99 14.17 0.51
CA LEU A 39 26.35 15.12 -0.39
C LEU A 39 26.19 14.59 -1.82
N LEU A 40 27.14 13.82 -2.32
CA LEU A 40 27.12 13.30 -3.69
C LEU A 40 26.43 11.94 -3.82
N ARG A 41 26.32 11.17 -2.73
CA ARG A 41 25.77 9.81 -2.72
C ARG A 41 24.73 9.58 -1.62
N LEU A 42 23.87 10.57 -1.40
CA LEU A 42 22.74 10.42 -0.50
C LEU A 42 21.67 9.52 -1.15
N ASP A 43 21.69 8.22 -0.85
CA ASP A 43 20.61 7.30 -1.21
C ASP A 43 19.59 7.25 -0.06
N ILE A 44 18.61 8.17 -0.09
CA ILE A 44 17.51 8.15 0.88
C ILE A 44 16.46 7.16 0.40
N ARG A 45 16.47 5.95 0.98
CA ARG A 45 15.40 4.97 0.77
C ARG A 45 14.32 5.19 1.83
N VAL A 46 13.15 5.65 1.38
CA VAL A 46 11.97 5.89 2.23
C VAL A 46 10.94 4.77 2.12
N ASP A 47 11.28 3.64 1.49
CA ASP A 47 10.36 2.53 1.39
C ASP A 47 10.33 1.71 2.69
N ILE A 48 9.13 1.29 3.07
CA ILE A 48 8.89 0.52 4.30
C ILE A 48 9.59 -0.85 4.20
N LYS A 49 9.78 -1.40 3.00
CA LYS A 49 10.36 -2.75 2.85
C LYS A 49 11.85 -2.74 3.22
N SER A 50 12.63 -1.79 2.71
CA SER A 50 14.07 -1.64 2.96
C SER A 50 14.37 -1.14 4.37
N GLY A 51 13.45 -0.37 4.98
CA GLY A 51 13.63 0.15 6.33
C GLY A 51 13.49 -0.91 7.43
N PHE A 52 12.65 -1.92 7.21
CA PHE A 52 12.31 -2.92 8.22
C PHE A 52 12.91 -4.32 7.96
N ASN A 53 13.27 -4.64 6.71
CA ASN A 53 13.89 -5.92 6.37
C ASN A 53 15.26 -5.70 5.72
N ARG A 54 16.18 -6.62 5.98
CA ARG A 54 17.44 -6.70 5.23
C ARG A 54 17.15 -7.30 3.85
N ASP A 55 17.86 -6.84 2.82
CA ASP A 55 17.67 -7.32 1.45
C ASP A 55 17.98 -8.82 1.25
N ASN A 56 18.65 -9.47 2.22
CA ASN A 56 19.10 -10.86 2.14
C ASN A 56 18.35 -11.82 3.08
N THR A 57 17.10 -11.53 3.42
CA THR A 57 16.27 -12.45 4.22
C THR A 57 15.58 -13.50 3.35
N ALA A 58 15.30 -14.67 3.94
CA ALA A 58 14.54 -15.74 3.27
C ALA A 58 13.18 -15.25 2.73
N SER A 59 12.51 -14.35 3.45
CA SER A 59 11.25 -13.74 3.00
C SER A 59 11.40 -12.92 1.72
N VAL A 60 12.52 -12.20 1.55
CA VAL A 60 12.81 -11.45 0.32
C VAL A 60 13.11 -12.40 -0.84
N GLU A 61 13.83 -13.50 -0.57
CA GLU A 61 14.10 -14.53 -1.56
C GLU A 61 12.82 -15.21 -2.06
N GLU A 62 11.89 -15.56 -1.17
CA GLU A 62 10.58 -16.11 -1.52
C GLU A 62 9.75 -15.13 -2.38
N ILE A 63 9.71 -13.84 -2.01
CA ILE A 63 9.02 -12.81 -2.78
C ILE A 63 9.64 -12.68 -4.18
N ASN A 64 10.96 -12.71 -4.29
CA ASN A 64 11.66 -12.61 -5.56
C ASN A 64 11.42 -13.85 -6.44
N ALA A 65 11.46 -15.05 -5.86
CA ALA A 65 11.11 -16.29 -6.57
C ALA A 65 9.65 -16.25 -7.07
N HIS A 66 8.72 -15.75 -6.26
CA HIS A 66 7.33 -15.57 -6.66
C HIS A 66 7.19 -14.57 -7.81
N LYS A 67 7.83 -13.40 -7.74
CA LYS A 67 7.84 -12.39 -8.82
C LYS A 67 8.38 -12.97 -10.12
N GLN A 68 9.48 -13.72 -10.04
CA GLN A 68 10.08 -14.39 -11.20
C GLN A 68 9.14 -15.46 -11.78
N PHE A 69 8.53 -16.30 -10.93
CA PHE A 69 7.64 -17.37 -11.36
C PHE A 69 6.39 -16.85 -12.08
N PHE A 70 5.76 -15.80 -11.56
CA PHE A 70 4.55 -15.21 -12.14
C PHE A 70 4.84 -14.12 -13.19
N ASN A 71 6.11 -13.89 -13.52
CA ASN A 71 6.56 -12.76 -14.36
C ASN A 71 5.95 -11.42 -13.91
N ASN A 72 5.76 -11.27 -12.60
CA ASN A 72 5.12 -10.09 -12.03
C ASN A 72 6.20 -9.04 -11.73
N THR A 73 6.31 -8.06 -12.62
CA THR A 73 7.27 -6.96 -12.50
C THR A 73 6.79 -5.87 -11.55
N GLY A 74 5.51 -5.88 -11.18
CA GLY A 74 4.89 -4.90 -10.29
C GLY A 74 4.86 -5.36 -8.83
N ASP A 75 4.82 -4.39 -7.92
CA ASP A 75 4.39 -4.67 -6.55
C ASP A 75 2.85 -4.77 -6.53
N PRO A 76 2.28 -5.82 -5.89
CA PRO A 76 0.83 -5.94 -5.80
C PRO A 76 0.27 -4.75 -5.02
N TRP A 77 -0.71 -4.07 -5.61
CA TRP A 77 -1.38 -2.94 -5.00
C TRP A 77 -2.86 -3.25 -4.86
N TYR A 78 -3.42 -2.99 -3.69
CA TYR A 78 -4.83 -3.23 -3.40
C TYR A 78 -5.51 -1.91 -3.10
N MET A 79 -6.59 -1.61 -3.81
CA MET A 79 -7.48 -0.50 -3.49
C MET A 79 -8.66 -1.05 -2.67
N ALA A 80 -8.81 -0.54 -1.46
CA ALA A 80 -9.98 -0.82 -0.63
C ALA A 80 -10.89 0.40 -0.60
N LEU A 81 -12.17 0.19 -0.93
CA LEU A 81 -13.20 1.21 -0.79
C LEU A 81 -14.05 0.90 0.44
N PHE A 82 -14.14 1.86 1.36
CA PHE A 82 -15.00 1.74 2.53
C PHE A 82 -16.18 2.70 2.38
N ALA A 83 -17.39 2.15 2.48
CA ALA A 83 -18.63 2.93 2.49
C ALA A 83 -19.17 3.00 3.91
N THR A 84 -19.55 4.19 4.36
CA THR A 84 -20.22 4.41 5.64
C THR A 84 -21.64 4.91 5.39
N THR A 85 -22.58 4.43 6.20
CA THR A 85 -23.98 4.83 6.13
C THR A 85 -24.62 4.76 7.51
N ASN A 86 -25.59 5.64 7.77
CA ASN A 86 -26.38 5.64 9.00
C ASN A 86 -27.48 4.57 9.01
N GLY A 87 -27.58 3.73 7.97
CA GLY A 87 -28.58 2.67 7.83
C GLY A 87 -28.00 1.41 7.16
N SER A 88 -28.84 0.56 6.58
CA SER A 88 -28.34 -0.60 5.85
C SER A 88 -27.74 -0.17 4.50
N ILE A 89 -26.54 -0.64 4.18
CA ILE A 89 -25.93 -0.43 2.86
C ILE A 89 -26.67 -1.19 1.75
N LEU A 90 -27.42 -2.24 2.13
CA LEU A 90 -28.20 -3.08 1.22
C LEU A 90 -29.52 -2.42 0.78
N GLU A 91 -29.84 -1.22 1.27
CA GLU A 91 -30.95 -0.43 0.73
C GLU A 91 -30.62 -0.02 -0.71
N THR A 92 -31.60 -0.22 -1.62
CA THR A 92 -31.42 -0.06 -3.08
C THR A 92 -30.77 1.26 -3.44
N GLN A 93 -31.27 2.39 -2.92
CA GLN A 93 -30.71 3.71 -3.24
C GLN A 93 -29.22 3.83 -2.87
N ARG A 94 -28.81 3.26 -1.74
CA ARG A 94 -27.41 3.33 -1.27
C ARG A 94 -26.52 2.35 -2.01
N THR A 95 -27.04 1.16 -2.32
CA THR A 95 -26.34 0.20 -3.16
C THR A 95 -26.13 0.75 -4.58
N ASP A 96 -27.12 1.44 -5.14
CA ASP A 96 -27.03 2.07 -6.47
C ASP A 96 -26.00 3.21 -6.48
N GLU A 97 -25.98 4.04 -5.44
CA GLU A 97 -24.97 5.10 -5.27
C GLU A 97 -23.56 4.52 -5.18
N LEU A 98 -23.37 3.51 -4.31
CA LEU A 98 -22.08 2.82 -4.16
C LEU A 98 -21.62 2.17 -5.48
N THR A 99 -22.54 1.50 -6.18
CA THR A 99 -22.23 0.83 -7.45
C THR A 99 -21.89 1.84 -8.54
N THR A 100 -22.60 2.96 -8.60
CA THR A 100 -22.34 4.05 -9.56
C THR A 100 -20.97 4.67 -9.30
N PHE A 101 -20.66 4.96 -8.03
CA PHE A 101 -19.37 5.50 -7.64
C PHE A 101 -18.21 4.53 -7.95
N TYR A 102 -18.39 3.26 -7.61
CA TYR A 102 -17.39 2.23 -7.90
C TYR A 102 -17.13 2.11 -9.41
N LYS A 103 -18.19 2.07 -10.24
CA LYS A 103 -18.07 2.05 -11.70
C LYS A 103 -17.32 3.28 -12.21
N TYR A 104 -17.62 4.46 -11.69
CA TYR A 104 -16.92 5.68 -12.10
C TYR A 104 -15.41 5.59 -11.82
N ILE A 105 -15.00 5.23 -10.59
CA ILE A 105 -13.58 5.11 -10.24
C ILE A 105 -12.87 4.05 -11.09
N THR A 106 -13.50 2.90 -11.28
CA THR A 106 -12.84 1.77 -11.92
C THR A 106 -12.86 1.82 -13.44
N GLN A 107 -13.90 2.41 -14.05
CA GLN A 107 -14.12 2.33 -15.50
C GLN A 107 -13.92 3.68 -16.21
N THR A 108 -14.23 4.80 -15.55
CA THR A 108 -14.32 6.11 -16.21
C THR A 108 -13.23 7.09 -15.76
N MET A 109 -12.83 7.04 -14.49
CA MET A 109 -11.96 8.04 -13.90
C MET A 109 -10.57 8.03 -14.54
N PRO A 110 -10.13 9.14 -15.16
CA PRO A 110 -8.79 9.24 -15.72
C PRO A 110 -7.78 9.50 -14.61
N VAL A 111 -6.67 8.76 -14.61
CA VAL A 111 -5.53 8.98 -13.74
C VAL A 111 -4.38 9.52 -14.57
N ASN A 112 -3.93 10.73 -14.28
CA ASN A 112 -2.83 11.34 -15.01
C ASN A 112 -1.49 11.00 -14.35
N VAL A 113 -0.68 10.18 -15.02
CA VAL A 113 0.67 9.79 -14.58
C VAL A 113 1.67 10.23 -15.63
N ASN A 114 2.63 11.08 -15.27
CA ASN A 114 3.74 11.48 -16.14
C ASN A 114 3.33 11.90 -17.57
N LYS A 115 2.32 12.78 -17.69
CA LYS A 115 1.76 13.26 -18.98
C LYS A 115 1.01 12.23 -19.82
N SER A 116 0.82 11.02 -19.29
CA SER A 116 -0.07 10.02 -19.85
C SER A 116 -1.35 9.91 -19.02
N THR A 117 -2.47 9.68 -19.66
CA THR A 117 -3.74 9.40 -19.00
C THR A 117 -3.97 7.90 -19.04
N VAL A 118 -4.02 7.28 -17.87
CA VAL A 118 -4.27 5.85 -17.69
C VAL A 118 -5.61 5.64 -17.00
N HIS A 119 -6.25 4.51 -17.26
CA HIS A 119 -7.53 4.13 -16.71
C HIS A 119 -7.36 2.85 -15.89
N TYR A 120 -8.03 2.77 -14.73
CA TYR A 120 -7.90 1.62 -13.85
C TYR A 120 -8.22 0.30 -14.56
N GLN A 121 -9.36 0.22 -15.25
CA GLN A 121 -9.85 -0.99 -15.91
C GLN A 121 -8.92 -1.55 -16.99
N ASN A 122 -8.22 -0.69 -17.73
CA ASN A 122 -7.46 -1.12 -18.91
C ASN A 122 -5.95 -1.19 -18.63
N ASP A 123 -5.44 -0.38 -17.70
CA ASP A 123 -4.00 -0.16 -17.57
C ASP A 123 -3.44 -0.60 -16.20
N LEU A 124 -4.27 -0.67 -15.13
CA LEU A 124 -3.76 -0.80 -13.76
C LEU A 124 -4.26 -2.03 -13.00
N CYS A 125 -5.42 -2.60 -13.36
CA CYS A 125 -6.05 -3.64 -12.57
C CYS A 125 -5.66 -5.07 -12.97
N GLU A 126 -5.01 -5.30 -14.11
CA GLU A 126 -4.64 -6.65 -14.52
C GLU A 126 -3.65 -7.28 -13.52
N PRO A 127 -3.81 -8.58 -13.20
CA PRO A 127 -4.77 -9.55 -13.75
C PRO A 127 -6.12 -9.62 -12.97
N PHE A 128 -6.36 -8.75 -12.00
CA PHE A 128 -7.46 -8.86 -11.03
C PHE A 128 -8.67 -7.96 -11.31
N CYS A 129 -8.80 -7.40 -12.50
CA CYS A 129 -9.90 -6.51 -12.88
C CYS A 129 -11.30 -7.08 -12.60
N ASN A 130 -11.47 -8.39 -12.74
CA ASN A 130 -12.76 -9.07 -12.55
C ASN A 130 -12.96 -9.67 -11.16
N PHE A 131 -12.03 -9.46 -10.22
CA PHE A 131 -12.06 -10.09 -8.91
C PHE A 131 -13.33 -9.78 -8.11
N ASN A 132 -13.85 -8.55 -8.24
CA ASN A 132 -15.07 -8.12 -7.54
C ASN A 132 -16.36 -8.31 -8.36
N SER A 133 -16.30 -8.85 -9.59
CA SER A 133 -17.47 -8.96 -10.48
C SER A 133 -18.64 -9.73 -9.85
N GLN A 134 -18.35 -10.75 -9.05
CA GLN A 134 -19.32 -11.60 -8.36
C GLN A 134 -20.07 -10.83 -7.28
N LEU A 135 -19.38 -9.97 -6.52
CA LEU A 135 -20.00 -9.11 -5.51
C LEU A 135 -20.97 -8.13 -6.18
N TRP A 136 -20.54 -7.49 -7.27
CA TRP A 136 -21.39 -6.53 -7.99
C TRP A 136 -22.58 -7.20 -8.66
N ASN A 137 -22.41 -8.41 -9.19
CA ASN A 137 -23.52 -9.21 -9.70
C ASN A 137 -24.52 -9.53 -8.60
N LEU A 138 -24.06 -9.92 -7.41
CA LEU A 138 -24.93 -10.17 -6.27
C LEU A 138 -25.74 -8.91 -5.90
N LEU A 139 -25.09 -7.76 -5.75
CA LEU A 139 -25.75 -6.49 -5.42
C LEU A 139 -26.77 -6.06 -6.50
N ASN A 140 -26.44 -6.23 -7.78
CA ASN A 140 -27.39 -5.97 -8.87
C ASN A 140 -28.59 -6.92 -8.83
N TYR A 141 -28.38 -8.22 -8.55
CA TYR A 141 -29.47 -9.17 -8.39
C TYR A 141 -30.36 -8.86 -7.18
N GLN A 142 -29.81 -8.33 -6.09
CA GLN A 142 -30.62 -7.85 -4.97
C GLN A 142 -31.56 -6.71 -5.39
N SER A 143 -31.09 -5.78 -6.22
CA SER A 143 -31.91 -4.69 -6.76
C SER A 143 -32.98 -5.20 -7.75
N PHE A 144 -32.61 -6.07 -8.69
CA PHE A 144 -33.53 -6.57 -9.73
C PHE A 144 -34.55 -7.59 -9.22
N PHE A 145 -34.14 -8.55 -8.40
CA PHE A 145 -35.00 -9.63 -7.89
C PHE A 145 -35.63 -9.33 -6.53
N LYS A 146 -35.38 -8.14 -5.93
CA LYS A 146 -35.79 -7.80 -4.55
C LYS A 146 -35.34 -8.84 -3.52
N ILE A 147 -34.14 -9.39 -3.72
CA ILE A 147 -33.46 -10.31 -2.80
C ILE A 147 -32.92 -9.47 -1.64
N ILE A 148 -33.81 -9.00 -0.78
CA ILE A 148 -33.47 -8.16 0.37
C ILE A 148 -33.15 -9.10 1.53
N TYR A 149 -31.94 -9.03 2.07
CA TYR A 149 -31.62 -9.71 3.33
C TYR A 149 -32.23 -8.91 4.49
N PRO A 150 -32.94 -9.52 5.46
CA PRO A 150 -33.23 -10.95 5.57
C PRO A 150 -34.53 -11.40 4.89
N LEU A 151 -35.38 -10.52 4.38
CA LEU A 151 -36.71 -10.85 3.81
C LEU A 151 -36.81 -10.50 2.32
N SER A 152 -36.82 -11.53 1.46
CA SER A 152 -37.00 -11.43 0.01
C SER A 152 -38.43 -11.79 -0.41
N ILE A 153 -38.83 -11.44 -1.63
CA ILE A 153 -40.12 -11.81 -2.22
C ILE A 153 -39.87 -12.69 -3.44
N ALA A 154 -40.39 -13.92 -3.45
CA ALA A 154 -40.34 -14.84 -4.58
C ALA A 154 -41.77 -15.24 -4.98
N GLY A 155 -42.29 -14.62 -6.04
CA GLY A 155 -43.70 -14.77 -6.43
C GLY A 155 -44.64 -14.24 -5.34
N PRO A 156 -45.65 -15.00 -4.87
CA PRO A 156 -46.55 -14.56 -3.80
C PRO A 156 -45.99 -14.76 -2.38
N TYR A 157 -44.80 -15.35 -2.23
CA TYR A 157 -44.26 -15.74 -0.93
C TYR A 157 -43.15 -14.80 -0.45
N LYS A 158 -43.16 -14.49 0.85
CA LYS A 158 -42.07 -13.83 1.55
C LYS A 158 -41.07 -14.89 2.02
N VAL A 159 -39.83 -14.80 1.56
CA VAL A 159 -38.77 -15.79 1.78
C VAL A 159 -37.68 -15.18 2.65
N ASN A 160 -37.35 -15.82 3.77
CA ASN A 160 -36.22 -15.36 4.58
C ASN A 160 -34.90 -15.95 4.04
N ILE A 161 -33.95 -15.07 3.71
CA ILE A 161 -32.61 -15.45 3.28
C ILE A 161 -31.74 -15.56 4.53
N GLY A 162 -31.96 -16.61 5.32
CA GLY A 162 -31.05 -17.02 6.39
C GLY A 162 -30.18 -18.20 5.95
N ARG A 163 -29.48 -18.84 6.89
CA ARG A 163 -28.74 -20.10 6.66
C ARG A 163 -29.60 -21.23 6.05
N TYR A 164 -30.92 -21.10 6.11
CA TYR A 164 -31.92 -22.02 5.58
C TYR A 164 -33.15 -21.24 5.05
N LEU A 165 -33.75 -21.72 3.95
CA LEU A 165 -34.97 -21.15 3.36
C LEU A 165 -36.20 -21.73 4.08
N PHE A 166 -36.95 -20.90 4.81
CA PHE A 166 -38.21 -21.31 5.43
C PHE A 166 -39.36 -20.38 5.03
N ASN A 167 -40.54 -20.96 4.83
CA ASN A 167 -41.79 -20.23 4.70
C ASN A 167 -42.28 -19.81 6.09
N ARG A 168 -42.54 -18.51 6.32
CA ARG A 168 -43.13 -18.00 7.58
C ARG A 168 -44.47 -17.33 7.31
N THR A 169 -45.45 -17.60 8.18
CA THR A 169 -46.66 -16.82 8.34
C THR A 169 -46.41 -15.70 9.35
N ILE A 170 -46.71 -14.45 8.99
CA ILE A 170 -46.48 -13.26 9.82
C ILE A 170 -47.73 -13.04 10.69
N ASN A 171 -47.57 -12.87 12.00
CA ASN A 171 -48.64 -12.37 12.89
C ASN A 171 -48.51 -10.84 13.03
N GLU A 172 -49.56 -10.15 13.48
CA GLU A 172 -49.68 -8.67 13.52
C GLU A 172 -48.60 -7.90 14.31
N GLN A 173 -47.63 -8.59 14.90
CA GLN A 173 -46.52 -8.01 15.66
C GLN A 173 -45.17 -8.02 14.92
N GLY A 174 -45.11 -8.57 13.70
CA GLY A 174 -43.89 -8.63 12.87
C GLY A 174 -43.05 -9.87 13.11
#